data_AF-A0AAV0IFX6-F1
#
_entry.id   AF-A0AAV0IFX6-F1
#
_cell.length_a   1.000
_cell.length_b   1.000
_cell.length_c   1.000
_cell.angle_alpha   90.00
_cell.angle_beta   90.00
_cell.angle_gamma   90.00
#
_symmetry.space_group_name_H-M   'P 1'
#
loop_
_entity.id
_entity.type
_entity.pdbx_description
1 polymer ?
#
loop_
_entity_poly.entity_id
_entity_poly.type
_entity_poly.pdbx_seq_one_letter_code
_entity_poly.pdbx_strand_id
1 'polypeptide(L)' 'MVIGTIFGNRRGHVWLCFQHDRLATKPLLLLELSVPTHQLVKEMKFGLVRISLDCTRPEFRSSRSAPCQCGR' A
#
# COMPACT_ATOMS: atom_id res chain seq x y z
N MET A 1 7.42 -3.39 -12.60
CA MET A 1 6.44 -4.39 -12.11
C MET A 1 6.11 -4.03 -10.68
N VAL A 2 4.86 -3.73 -10.35
CA VAL A 2 4.51 -3.36 -8.96
C VAL A 2 4.41 -4.60 -8.10
N ILE A 3 4.98 -4.56 -6.90
CA ILE A 3 4.97 -5.64 -5.92
C ILE A 3 4.25 -5.16 -4.68
N GLY A 4 3.28 -5.96 -4.22
CA GLY A 4 2.68 -5.82 -2.91
C GLY A 4 3.30 -6.81 -1.93
N THR A 5 3.68 -6.38 -0.73
CA THR A 5 4.11 -7.28 0.35
C THR A 5 3.28 -7.02 1.60
N ILE A 6 2.75 -8.10 2.17
CA ILE A 6 2.03 -8.08 3.44
C ILE A 6 2.97 -8.67 4.50
N PHE A 7 3.19 -7.93 5.58
CA PHE A 7 4.03 -8.38 6.69
C PHE A 7 3.49 -7.88 8.04
N GLY A 8 3.81 -8.58 9.12
CA GLY A 8 3.34 -8.22 10.44
C GLY A 8 3.67 -9.29 11.47
N ASN A 9 3.71 -8.90 12.74
CA ASN A 9 3.89 -9.87 13.83
C ASN A 9 2.55 -10.56 14.12
N ARG A 10 2.56 -11.85 14.47
CA ARG A 10 1.36 -12.68 14.72
C ARG A 10 0.36 -12.02 15.67
N ARG A 11 0.84 -11.36 16.73
CA ARG A 11 0.04 -10.64 17.73
C ARG A 11 0.06 -9.12 17.58
N GLY A 12 0.54 -8.61 16.45
CA GLY A 12 0.64 -7.18 16.16
C GLY A 12 -0.17 -6.77 14.94
N HIS A 13 0.13 -5.57 14.47
CA HIS A 13 -0.48 -4.94 13.31
C HIS A 13 0.05 -5.54 12.00
N VAL A 14 -0.79 -5.49 10.98
CA VAL A 14 -0.41 -5.85 9.61
C VAL A 14 -0.03 -4.60 8.85
N TRP A 15 1.06 -4.69 8.12
CA TRP A 15 1.53 -3.70 7.17
C TRP A 15 1.40 -4.24 5.76
N LEU A 16 0.89 -3.39 4.87
CA LEU A 16 0.81 -3.63 3.44
C LEU A 16 1.68 -2.59 2.74
N CYS A 17 2.72 -3.05 2.04
CA CYS A 17 3.60 -2.17 1.27
C CYS A 17 3.50 -2.42 -0.23
N PHE A 18 3.72 -1.35 -1.00
CA PHE A 18 3.82 -1.41 -2.46
C PHE A 18 5.16 -0.87 -2.93
N GLN A 19 5.81 -1.58 -3.84
CA GLN A 19 7.13 -1.25 -4.40
C GLN A 19 7.06 -1.25 -5.94
N HIS A 20 7.69 -0.27 -6.59
CA HIS A 20 7.72 -0.20 -8.06
C HIS A 20 8.71 -1.18 -8.69
N ASP A 21 9.78 -1.48 -7.94
CA ASP A 21 10.88 -2.33 -8.31
C ASP A 21 11.33 -3.13 -7.08
N ARG A 22 11.79 -4.37 -7.27
CA ARG A 22 12.32 -5.26 -6.23
C ARG A 22 13.57 -4.71 -5.58
N LEU A 23 14.37 -3.96 -6.34
CA LEU A 23 15.64 -3.41 -5.88
C LEU A 23 15.46 -2.07 -5.15
N ALA A 24 14.26 -1.49 -5.19
CA ALA A 24 13.99 -0.23 -4.52
C ALA A 24 13.88 -0.44 -3.00
N THR A 25 14.74 0.26 -2.25
CA THR A 25 14.76 0.23 -0.78
C THR A 25 13.63 1.04 -0.16
N LYS A 26 13.03 1.98 -0.89
CA LYS A 26 11.93 2.82 -0.41
C LYS A 26 10.59 2.35 -1.01
N PRO A 27 9.59 2.02 -0.17
CA PRO A 27 8.26 1.68 -0.66
C PRO A 27 7.57 2.94 -1.23
N LEU A 28 6.77 2.74 -2.27
CA LEU A 28 5.87 3.76 -2.81
C LEU A 28 4.77 4.12 -1.80
N LEU A 29 4.24 3.10 -1.13
CA LEU A 29 3.13 3.23 -0.19
C LEU A 29 3.31 2.19 0.93
N LEU A 30 3.04 2.61 2.16
CA LEU A 30 3.02 1.75 3.35
C LEU A 30 1.73 2.05 4.12
N LEU A 31 0.92 1.01 4.33
CA LEU A 31 -0.38 1.10 4.99
C LEU A 31 -0.40 0.17 6.20
N GLU A 32 -0.94 0.66 7.32
CA GLU A 32 -1.27 -0.17 8.48
C GLU A 32 -2.75 -0.59 8.37
N LEU A 33 -3.02 -1.89 8.51
CA LEU A 33 -4.39 -2.39 8.53
C LEU A 33 -4.90 -2.44 9.98
N SER A 34 -6.15 -2.06 10.20
CA SER A 34 -6.81 -2.10 11.51
C SER A 34 -7.12 -3.52 12.03
N VAL A 35 -6.68 -4.57 11.32
CA VAL A 35 -6.87 -5.97 11.70
C VAL A 35 -5.56 -6.59 12.20
N PRO A 36 -5.61 -7.45 13.22
CA PRO A 36 -4.41 -8.11 13.71
C PRO A 36 -3.98 -9.24 12.74
N THR A 37 -2.67 -9.50 12.68
CA THR A 37 -2.08 -10.44 11.71
C THR A 37 -2.67 -11.86 11.79
N HIS A 38 -2.89 -12.39 12.99
CA HIS A 38 -3.48 -13.73 13.14
C HIS A 38 -4.88 -13.84 12.54
N GLN A 39 -5.70 -12.78 12.65
CA GLN A 39 -7.03 -12.75 12.09
C GLN A 39 -6.96 -12.66 10.57
N LEU A 40 -6.10 -11.79 10.03
CA LEU A 40 -5.89 -11.69 8.59
C LEU A 40 -5.45 -13.04 7.98
N VAL A 41 -4.46 -13.72 8.57
CA VAL A 41 -3.99 -15.03 8.08
C VAL A 41 -5.10 -16.07 8.10
N LYS A 42 -5.96 -16.04 9.13
CA LYS A 42 -7.13 -16.92 9.20
C LYS A 42 -8.09 -16.65 8.04
N GLU A 43 -8.44 -15.38 7.78
CA GLU A 43 -9.31 -15.01 6.66
C GLU A 43 -8.68 -15.34 5.30
N MET A 44 -7.36 -15.15 5.15
CA MET A 44 -6.61 -15.53 3.93
C MET A 44 -6.66 -17.04 3.68
N LYS A 45 -6.60 -17.87 4.73
CA LYS A 45 -6.74 -19.32 4.60
C LYS A 45 -8.11 -19.73 4.02
N PHE A 46 -9.16 -18.98 4.32
CA PHE A 46 -10.50 -19.22 3.81
C PHE A 46 -10.77 -18.52 2.47
N GLY A 47 -9.83 -17.73 1.95
CA GLY A 47 -9.99 -17.01 0.69
C GLY A 47 -10.99 -15.84 0.75
N LEU A 48 -11.31 -15.34 1.94
CA LEU A 48 -12.30 -14.27 2.14
C LEU A 48 -11.74 -12.86 1.94
N VAL A 49 -10.42 -12.72 1.93
CA VAL A 49 -9.74 -11.42 1.86
C VAL A 49 -9.66 -10.92 0.42
N ARG A 50 -10.21 -9.73 0.17
CA ARG A 50 -10.05 -8.97 -1.08
C ARG A 50 -9.54 -7.56 -0.76
N ILE A 51 -8.46 -7.16 -1.43
CA ILE A 51 -7.84 -5.84 -1.27
C ILE A 51 -7.79 -5.19 -2.65
N SER A 52 -8.43 -4.03 -2.78
CA SER A 52 -8.38 -3.19 -3.97
C SER A 52 -7.88 -1.81 -3.60
N LEU A 53 -6.98 -1.26 -4.40
CA LEU A 53 -6.57 0.13 -4.32
C LEU A 53 -7.18 0.88 -5.49
N ASP A 54 -7.79 2.02 -5.21
CA ASP A 54 -8.24 2.97 -6.22
C ASP A 54 -7.60 4.33 -5.95
N CYS A 55 -7.35 5.06 -7.04
CA CYS A 55 -6.83 6.41 -7.00
C CYS A 55 -7.73 7.27 -7.87
N THR A 56 -8.41 8.25 -7.26
CA THR A 56 -9.09 9.30 -8.03
C THR A 56 -8.02 10.13 -8.73
N ARG A 57 -7.84 9.92 -10.05
CA ARG A 57 -7.01 10.82 -10.84
C ARG A 57 -7.79 12.14 -10.95
N PRO A 58 -7.31 13.26 -10.39
CA PRO A 58 -7.85 14.54 -10.79
C PRO A 58 -7.70 14.61 -12.31
N GLU A 59 -8.77 14.94 -13.03
CA GLU A 59 -8.69 15.16 -14.47
C GLU A 59 -7.45 16.00 -14.73
N PHE A 60 -6.50 15.43 -15.45
CA PHE A 60 -5.32 16.14 -15.90
C PHE A 60 -5.83 17.16 -16.92
N ARG A 61 -6.40 18.27 -16.44
CA ARG A 61 -6.55 19.48 -17.22
C ARG A 61 -5.14 19.76 -17.70
N SER A 62 -4.96 19.62 -19.00
CA SER A 62 -3.72 19.87 -19.70
C SER A 62 -3.30 21.33 -19.47
N SER A 63 -2.67 21.59 -18.33
CA SER A 63 -2.09 22.87 -17.99
C SER A 63 -0.94 22.61 -17.03
N ARG A 64 0.23 22.36 -17.63
CA ARG A 64 1.58 22.67 -17.16
C ARG A 64 1.89 22.26 -15.71
N SER A 65 2.70 21.21 -15.61
CA SER A 65 3.81 21.08 -14.65
C SER A 65 3.97 22.26 -13.67
N ALA A 66 3.56 22.07 -12.43
CA ALA A 66 4.07 22.84 -11.30
C ALA A 66 4.89 21.88 -10.43
N PRO A 67 6.17 22.19 -10.13
CA PRO A 67 6.95 21.39 -9.20
C PRO A 67 6.40 21.58 -7.78
N CYS A 68 6.31 20.48 -7.04
CA CYS A 68 5.98 20.47 -5.62
C CYS A 68 7.14 21.14 -4.86
N GLN A 69 7.01 22.41 -4.50
CA GLN A 69 7.94 23.03 -3.54
C GLN A 69 7.60 22.50 -2.14
N CYS A 70 8.55 21.82 -1.50
CA CYS A 70 8.47 21.62 -0.06
C CYS A 70 8.96 22.91 0.62
N GLY A 71 8.18 23.43 1.55
CA GLY A 71 8.46 24.69 2.21
C GLY A 71 7.61 24.85 3.47
N ARG A 72 8.08 24.25 4.57
CA ARG A 72 8.35 24.95 5.81
C ARG A 72 9.25 24.09 6.69
#